data_AF-A0A2T3IEF0-F1
#
_entry.id   AF-A0A2T3IEF0-F1
#
_cell.length_a   1.000
_cell.length_b   1.000
_cell.length_c   1.000
_cell.angle_alpha   90.00
_cell.angle_beta   90.00
_cell.angle_gamma   90.00
#
_symmetry.space_group_name_H-M   'P 1'
#
loop_
_entity.id
_entity.type
_entity.pdbx_description
1 polymer ?
#
loop_
_entity_poly.entity_id
_entity_poly.type
_entity_poly.pdbx_seq_one_letter_code
_entity_poly.pdbx_strand_id
1 'polypeptide(L)'
;MHNKKKANETTTSVRKDMRIDKELLAKIEEVRGDVPFAAWVKRAIKMRLEGLETKSAESVPTTISADKKIKKKAKAPAKTTTVRTANELRAEKTKQLLFSAISSLSRTKKSEIINARYPKNECRKAIGEIVSKDSIAKYWNEIEIALGD
;
A
#
# COMPACT_ATOMS: atom_id res chain seq x y z
N MET A 1 -12.72 -23.79 40.94
CA MET A 1 -11.74 -23.39 39.91
C MET A 1 -12.29 -22.15 39.20
N HIS A 2 -11.66 -20.98 39.40
CA HIS A 2 -12.19 -19.69 38.91
C HIS A 2 -11.60 -19.34 37.54
N ASN A 3 -12.45 -19.30 36.52
CA ASN A 3 -12.09 -18.92 35.15
C ASN A 3 -12.03 -17.38 35.03
N LYS A 4 -10.82 -16.81 34.97
CA LYS A 4 -10.62 -15.37 34.68
C LYS A 4 -10.88 -15.11 33.19
N LYS A 5 -12.00 -14.46 32.86
CA LYS A 5 -12.23 -13.88 31.53
C LYS A 5 -11.23 -12.75 31.31
N LYS A 6 -10.33 -12.90 30.33
CA LYS A 6 -9.44 -11.82 29.87
C LYS A 6 -10.29 -10.71 29.23
N ALA A 7 -10.16 -9.49 29.73
CA ALA A 7 -10.74 -8.31 29.12
C ALA A 7 -10.03 -8.02 27.79
N ASN A 8 -10.81 -7.72 26.75
CA ASN A 8 -10.35 -7.45 25.40
C ASN A 8 -9.77 -6.02 25.31
N GLU A 9 -8.45 -5.89 25.25
CA GLU A 9 -7.71 -4.61 25.19
C GLU A 9 -7.89 -3.82 23.88
N THR A 10 -8.58 -4.37 22.88
CA THR A 10 -8.68 -3.73 21.55
C THR A 10 -9.74 -2.62 21.46
N THR A 11 -10.58 -2.47 22.47
CA THR A 11 -11.78 -1.59 22.39
C THR A 11 -11.52 -0.09 22.58
N THR A 12 -10.33 0.30 23.08
CA THR A 12 -9.99 1.72 23.32
C THR A 12 -9.27 2.38 22.16
N SER A 13 -8.58 1.63 21.29
CA SER A 13 -7.86 2.15 20.13
C SER A 13 -8.82 2.71 19.07
N VAL A 14 -9.89 1.95 18.77
CA VAL A 14 -10.88 2.31 17.73
C VAL A 14 -11.53 3.67 17.99
N ARG A 15 -11.77 4.04 19.26
CA ARG A 15 -12.39 5.34 19.59
C ARG A 15 -11.44 6.52 19.38
N LYS A 16 -10.13 6.34 19.57
CA LYS A 16 -9.14 7.41 19.34
C LYS A 16 -8.97 7.66 17.85
N ASP A 17 -8.95 6.61 17.04
CA ASP A 17 -8.86 6.72 15.58
C ASP A 17 -10.07 7.49 15.02
N MET A 18 -11.29 7.18 15.47
CA MET A 18 -12.47 7.93 15.07
C MET A 18 -12.50 9.40 15.52
N ARG A 19 -11.80 9.75 16.62
CA ARG A 19 -11.72 11.15 17.09
C ARG A 19 -10.77 11.96 16.21
N ILE A 20 -9.63 11.38 15.84
CA ILE A 20 -8.67 11.98 14.91
C ILE A 20 -9.34 12.22 13.55
N ASP A 21 -10.12 11.25 13.06
CA ASP A 21 -10.84 11.37 11.80
C ASP A 21 -11.85 12.53 11.81
N LYS A 22 -12.56 12.75 12.94
CA LYS A 22 -13.50 13.88 13.07
C LYS A 22 -12.79 15.24 13.07
N GLU A 23 -11.66 15.36 13.78
CA GLU A 23 -10.87 16.60 13.80
C GLU A 23 -10.26 16.91 12.43
N LEU A 24 -9.82 15.86 11.71
CA LEU A 24 -9.32 16.00 10.35
C LEU A 24 -10.42 16.43 9.37
N LEU A 25 -11.59 15.82 9.45
CA LEU A 25 -12.75 16.19 8.63
C LEU A 25 -13.18 17.64 8.88
N ALA A 26 -13.21 18.09 10.13
CA ALA A 26 -13.54 19.48 10.47
C ALA A 26 -12.56 20.48 9.83
N LYS A 27 -11.25 20.19 9.89
CA LYS A 27 -10.23 21.02 9.22
C LYS A 27 -10.38 21.01 7.70
N ILE A 28 -10.71 19.87 7.11
CA ILE A 28 -10.96 19.77 5.67
C ILE A 28 -12.16 20.63 5.28
N GLU A 29 -13.25 20.59 6.06
CA GLU A 29 -14.44 21.42 5.82
C GLU A 29 -14.14 22.91 5.96
N GLU A 30 -13.37 23.31 6.97
CA GLU A 30 -12.92 24.69 7.18
C GLU A 30 -12.10 25.22 5.99
N VAL A 31 -11.13 24.42 5.49
CA VAL A 31 -10.25 24.82 4.37
C VAL A 31 -10.99 24.76 3.02
N ARG A 32 -11.92 23.83 2.86
CA ARG A 32 -12.72 23.68 1.65
C ARG A 32 -13.75 24.79 1.49
N GLY A 33 -14.37 25.20 2.60
CA GLY A 33 -15.56 26.03 2.60
C GLY A 33 -16.71 25.38 1.81
N ASP A 34 -17.40 26.20 1.01
CA ASP A 34 -18.60 25.82 0.27
C ASP A 34 -18.35 25.04 -1.05
N VAL A 35 -17.09 24.72 -1.36
CA VAL A 35 -16.76 23.98 -2.59
C VAL A 35 -17.12 22.50 -2.42
N PRO A 36 -17.80 21.84 -3.38
CA PRO A 36 -18.01 20.39 -3.31
C PRO A 36 -16.70 19.62 -3.19
N PHE A 37 -16.64 18.63 -2.30
CA PHE A 37 -15.40 17.91 -1.95
C PHE A 37 -14.63 17.40 -3.18
N ALA A 38 -15.32 16.77 -4.13
CA ALA A 38 -14.70 16.25 -5.35
C ALA A 38 -14.05 17.36 -6.21
N ALA A 39 -14.65 18.55 -6.28
CA ALA A 39 -14.11 19.68 -7.02
C ALA A 39 -12.88 20.27 -6.30
N TRP A 40 -12.93 20.36 -4.97
CA TRP A 40 -11.81 20.82 -4.14
C TRP A 40 -10.59 19.90 -4.27
N VAL A 41 -10.78 18.57 -4.21
CA VAL A 41 -9.71 17.59 -4.40
C VAL A 41 -9.10 17.68 -5.81
N LYS A 42 -9.94 17.75 -6.85
CA LYS A 42 -9.46 17.93 -8.24
C LYS A 42 -8.64 19.20 -8.41
N ARG A 43 -9.06 20.31 -7.77
CA ARG A 43 -8.33 21.58 -7.77
C ARG A 43 -7.00 21.47 -7.06
N ALA A 44 -6.95 20.84 -5.89
CA ALA A 44 -5.72 20.65 -5.13
C ALA A 44 -4.69 19.78 -5.90
N ILE A 45 -5.16 18.70 -6.55
CA ILE A 45 -4.32 17.85 -7.39
C ILE A 45 -3.80 18.62 -8.61
N LYS A 46 -4.67 19.39 -9.28
CA LYS A 46 -4.30 20.22 -10.43
C LYS A 46 -3.23 21.25 -10.05
N MET A 47 -3.40 21.99 -8.95
CA MET A 47 -2.41 22.94 -8.46
C MET A 47 -1.07 22.28 -8.11
N ARG A 48 -1.08 21.05 -7.60
CA ARG A 48 0.14 20.30 -7.31
C ARG A 48 0.86 19.86 -8.58
N LEU A 49 0.13 19.43 -9.60
CA LEU A 49 0.69 19.06 -10.91
C LEU A 49 1.26 20.29 -11.63
N GLU A 50 0.52 21.39 -11.67
CA GLU A 50 0.97 22.66 -12.28
C GLU A 50 2.14 23.31 -11.51
N GLY A 51 2.16 23.17 -10.18
CA GLY A 51 3.27 23.59 -9.33
C GLY A 51 4.52 22.72 -9.46
N LEU A 52 4.40 21.50 -9.99
CA LEU A 52 5.53 20.63 -10.34
C LEU A 52 6.14 21.00 -11.70
N GLU A 53 5.31 21.40 -12.66
CA GLU A 53 5.75 21.82 -14.00
C GLU A 53 6.50 23.17 -13.97
N THR A 54 6.17 24.05 -13.02
CA THR A 54 6.76 25.40 -12.91
C THR A 54 8.00 25.49 -12.01
N LYS A 55 8.34 24.43 -11.26
CA LYS A 55 9.50 24.42 -10.36
C LYS A 55 10.60 23.50 -10.88
N SER A 56 11.47 24.06 -11.71
CA SER A 56 12.82 23.53 -11.89
C SER A 56 13.52 23.45 -10.54
N ALA A 57 13.84 22.23 -10.11
CA ALA A 57 14.94 21.86 -9.21
C ALA A 57 15.28 22.79 -8.02
N GLU A 58 14.31 23.28 -7.25
CA GLU A 58 14.59 23.93 -5.97
C GLU A 58 13.89 23.17 -4.83
N SER A 59 14.72 22.39 -4.14
CA SER A 59 14.37 21.57 -2.99
C SER A 59 13.86 22.45 -1.84
N VAL A 60 12.57 22.39 -1.55
CA VAL A 60 12.03 22.88 -0.27
C VAL A 60 11.94 21.70 0.70
N PRO A 61 12.59 21.78 1.87
CA PRO A 61 12.58 20.72 2.87
C PRO A 61 11.22 20.72 3.58
N THR A 62 10.46 19.62 3.47
CA THR A 62 9.31 19.40 4.34
C THR A 62 9.83 19.01 5.72
N THR A 63 10.11 20.02 6.52
CA THR A 63 10.34 19.91 7.96
C THR A 63 9.00 19.64 8.64
N ILE A 64 8.80 18.41 9.11
CA ILE A 64 7.97 18.18 10.30
C ILE A 64 8.96 17.86 11.40
N SER A 65 9.35 18.90 12.13
CA SER A 65 10.15 18.81 13.34
C SER A 65 9.20 18.79 14.53
N ALA A 66 9.21 17.71 15.32
CA ALA A 66 8.97 17.79 16.75
C ALA A 66 10.33 17.58 17.43
N ASP A 67 10.96 18.70 17.77
CA ASP A 67 12.02 18.94 18.75
C ASP A 67 13.00 17.82 19.14
N LYS A 68 14.24 17.90 18.63
CA LYS A 68 15.42 18.00 19.51
C LYS A 68 16.65 18.60 18.81
N LYS A 69 17.31 19.50 19.55
CA LYS A 69 18.33 20.48 19.18
C LYS A 69 19.51 19.96 18.32
N ILE A 70 19.94 20.87 17.44
CA ILE A 70 21.05 20.85 16.48
C ILE A 70 22.43 20.69 17.15
N LYS A 71 23.29 19.83 16.57
CA LYS A 71 24.72 20.16 16.35
C LYS A 71 25.15 19.63 14.97
N LYS A 72 25.40 20.57 14.04
CA LYS A 72 25.92 20.32 12.69
C LYS A 72 27.30 19.65 12.75
N LYS A 73 27.47 18.53 12.05
CA LYS A 73 28.75 18.12 11.47
C LYS A 73 28.49 17.69 10.03
N ALA A 74 29.29 18.22 9.10
CA ALA A 74 29.25 17.90 7.69
C ALA A 74 29.36 16.38 7.50
N LYS A 75 28.49 15.78 6.68
CA LYS A 75 28.55 14.35 6.37
C LYS A 75 28.36 14.12 4.88
N ALA A 76 29.24 13.26 4.37
CA ALA A 76 29.50 12.84 3.00
C ALA A 76 28.25 12.21 2.32
N PRO A 77 28.32 11.85 1.01
CA PRO A 77 27.14 11.63 0.17
C PRO A 77 26.27 10.50 0.71
N ALA A 78 25.00 10.82 0.97
CA ALA A 78 24.04 9.91 1.56
C ALA A 78 23.66 8.81 0.55
N LYS A 79 23.97 7.55 0.90
CA LYS A 79 23.37 6.38 0.26
C LYS A 79 21.86 6.49 0.41
N THR A 80 21.14 6.52 -0.70
CA THR A 80 19.68 6.48 -0.78
C THR A 80 19.18 5.13 -0.29
N THR A 81 19.04 4.97 1.02
CA THR A 81 18.28 3.85 1.59
C THR A 81 16.80 4.21 1.49
N THR A 82 16.15 3.79 0.41
CA THR A 82 14.71 3.91 0.21
C THR A 82 14.02 3.14 1.33
N VAL A 83 13.43 3.86 2.30
CA VAL A 83 12.66 3.26 3.38
C VAL A 83 11.38 2.68 2.76
N ARG A 84 11.33 1.34 2.65
CA ARG A 84 10.18 0.64 2.05
C ARG A 84 8.93 0.89 2.88
N THR A 85 7.83 1.23 2.23
CA THR A 85 6.56 1.45 2.94
C THR A 85 5.95 0.13 3.41
N ALA A 86 5.14 0.15 4.47
CA ALA A 86 4.46 -1.05 4.97
C ALA A 86 3.56 -1.72 3.89
N ASN A 87 3.04 -0.94 2.95
CA ASN A 87 2.25 -1.44 1.83
C ASN A 87 3.11 -2.17 0.79
N GLU A 88 4.30 -1.65 0.49
CA GLU A 88 5.27 -2.33 -0.38
C GLU A 88 5.71 -3.66 0.22
N LEU A 89 6.02 -3.70 1.51
CA LEU A 89 6.40 -4.93 2.20
C LEU A 89 5.27 -5.99 2.16
N ARG A 90 4.02 -5.57 2.36
CA ARG A 90 2.85 -6.47 2.23
C ARG A 90 2.66 -6.97 0.80
N ALA A 91 2.80 -6.09 -0.18
CA ALA A 91 2.67 -6.46 -1.59
C ALA A 91 3.75 -7.46 -2.01
N GLU A 92 5.00 -7.26 -1.57
CA GLU A 92 6.10 -8.16 -1.88
C GLU A 92 5.95 -9.51 -1.20
N LYS A 93 5.54 -9.54 0.07
CA LYS A 93 5.24 -10.81 0.76
C LYS A 93 4.15 -11.60 0.03
N THR A 94 3.13 -10.90 -0.49
CA THR A 94 2.07 -11.52 -1.29
C THR A 94 2.61 -12.09 -2.60
N LYS A 95 3.47 -11.33 -3.31
CA LYS A 95 4.16 -11.82 -4.51
C LYS A 95 5.01 -13.05 -4.22
N GLN A 96 5.82 -13.03 -3.15
CA GLN A 96 6.66 -14.15 -2.77
C GLN A 96 5.85 -15.43 -2.53
N LEU A 97 4.75 -15.34 -1.79
CA LEU A 97 3.84 -16.48 -1.55
C LEU A 97 3.25 -17.00 -2.87
N LEU A 98 2.76 -16.09 -3.71
CA LEU A 98 2.17 -16.41 -5.01
C LEU A 98 3.18 -17.16 -5.92
N PHE A 99 4.36 -16.59 -6.14
CA PHE A 99 5.35 -17.18 -7.04
C PHE A 99 5.96 -18.45 -6.47
N SER A 100 6.19 -18.53 -5.16
CA SER A 100 6.64 -19.77 -4.52
C SER A 100 5.64 -20.90 -4.73
N ALA A 101 4.33 -20.61 -4.65
CA ALA A 101 3.31 -21.62 -4.90
C ALA A 101 3.25 -22.01 -6.39
N ILE A 102 3.34 -21.05 -7.31
CA ILE A 102 3.38 -21.33 -8.75
C ILE A 102 4.59 -22.18 -9.13
N SER A 103 5.77 -21.90 -8.56
CA SER A 103 6.99 -22.69 -8.78
C SER A 103 6.87 -24.14 -8.28
N SER A 104 5.99 -24.41 -7.32
CA SER A 104 5.72 -25.76 -6.85
C SER A 104 4.77 -26.56 -7.75
N LEU A 105 4.09 -25.91 -8.70
CA LEU A 105 3.20 -26.58 -9.65
C LEU A 105 4.00 -27.33 -10.72
N SER A 106 3.50 -28.51 -11.12
CA SER A 106 4.08 -29.27 -12.22
C SER A 106 3.89 -28.55 -13.56
N ARG A 107 4.77 -28.82 -14.52
CA ARG A 107 4.70 -28.25 -15.87
C ARG A 107 3.37 -28.53 -16.58
N THR A 108 2.83 -29.74 -16.41
CA THR A 108 1.49 -30.10 -16.88
C THR A 108 0.40 -29.27 -16.22
N LYS A 109 0.50 -29.02 -14.91
CA LYS A 109 -0.52 -28.21 -14.23
C LYS A 109 -0.48 -26.75 -14.68
N LYS A 110 0.72 -26.21 -14.90
CA LYS A 110 0.88 -24.85 -15.43
C LYS A 110 0.25 -24.70 -16.82
N SER A 111 0.48 -25.65 -17.72
CA SER A 111 -0.10 -25.61 -19.06
C SER A 111 -1.63 -25.79 -19.07
N GLU A 112 -2.17 -26.62 -18.18
CA GLU A 112 -3.63 -26.73 -17.97
C GLU A 112 -4.25 -25.40 -17.56
N ILE A 113 -3.59 -24.66 -16.65
CA ILE A 113 -4.08 -23.38 -16.16
C ILE A 113 -4.14 -22.35 -17.29
N ILE A 114 -3.07 -22.24 -18.09
CA ILE A 114 -3.00 -21.29 -19.21
C ILE A 114 -4.10 -21.57 -20.24
N ASN A 115 -4.33 -22.85 -20.56
CA ASN A 115 -5.29 -23.26 -21.58
C ASN A 115 -6.74 -23.33 -21.08
N ALA A 116 -6.98 -23.09 -19.79
CA ALA A 116 -8.32 -23.14 -19.22
C ALA A 116 -9.19 -21.98 -19.74
N ARG A 117 -10.52 -22.19 -19.75
CA ARG A 117 -11.48 -21.11 -20.07
C ARG A 117 -11.40 -19.93 -19.09
N TYR A 118 -10.97 -20.19 -17.85
CA TYR A 118 -10.83 -19.19 -16.79
C TYR A 118 -9.47 -19.30 -16.07
N PRO A 119 -8.35 -18.93 -16.73
CA PRO A 119 -7.00 -19.17 -16.23
C PRO A 119 -6.72 -18.59 -14.84
N LYS A 120 -7.18 -17.36 -14.58
CA LYS A 120 -7.03 -16.68 -13.27
C LYS A 120 -7.66 -17.47 -12.12
N ASN A 121 -8.83 -18.04 -12.36
CA ASN A 121 -9.57 -18.79 -11.35
C ASN A 121 -8.94 -20.17 -11.12
N GLU A 122 -8.51 -20.84 -12.19
CA GLU A 122 -7.83 -22.13 -12.09
C GLU A 122 -6.46 -22.01 -11.43
N CYS A 123 -5.71 -20.94 -11.72
CA CYS A 123 -4.49 -20.61 -11.01
C CYS A 123 -4.73 -20.49 -9.51
N ARG A 124 -5.78 -19.75 -9.09
CA ARG A 124 -6.15 -19.57 -7.68
C ARG A 124 -6.41 -20.91 -6.98
N LYS A 125 -7.18 -21.79 -7.62
CA LYS A 125 -7.47 -23.12 -7.08
C LYS A 125 -6.22 -23.98 -6.99
N ALA A 126 -5.37 -23.96 -8.03
CA ALA A 126 -4.16 -24.76 -8.10
C ALA A 126 -3.16 -24.41 -7.00
N ILE A 127 -3.06 -23.13 -6.62
CA ILE A 127 -2.21 -22.68 -5.50
C ILE A 127 -2.88 -22.78 -4.13
N GLY A 128 -4.08 -23.39 -4.03
CA GLY A 128 -4.79 -23.59 -2.75
C GLY A 128 -5.42 -22.32 -2.17
N GLU A 129 -5.77 -21.34 -3.01
CA GLU A 129 -6.42 -20.08 -2.61
C GLU A 129 -5.66 -19.25 -1.55
N ILE A 130 -4.35 -19.41 -1.48
CA ILE A 130 -3.47 -18.71 -0.52
C ILE A 130 -3.50 -17.17 -0.65
N VAL A 131 -3.95 -16.66 -1.79
CA VAL A 131 -4.04 -15.22 -2.09
C VAL A 131 -5.42 -14.85 -2.63
N SER A 132 -5.78 -13.58 -2.44
CA SER A 132 -7.06 -13.06 -2.90
C SER A 132 -7.20 -13.08 -4.43
N LYS A 133 -8.45 -13.10 -4.90
CA LYS A 133 -8.79 -12.96 -6.33
C LYS A 133 -8.19 -11.67 -6.93
N ASP A 134 -8.21 -10.58 -6.16
CA ASP A 134 -7.71 -9.28 -6.60
C ASP A 134 -6.18 -9.28 -6.75
N SER A 135 -5.46 -9.99 -5.88
CA SER A 135 -4.01 -10.16 -6.01
C SER A 135 -3.64 -10.91 -7.28
N ILE A 136 -4.36 -11.99 -7.61
CA ILE A 136 -4.13 -12.74 -8.85
C ILE A 136 -4.44 -11.86 -10.08
N ALA A 137 -5.55 -11.11 -10.03
CA ALA A 137 -5.89 -10.20 -11.11
C ALA A 137 -4.82 -9.11 -11.31
N LYS A 138 -4.31 -8.55 -10.21
CA LYS A 138 -3.29 -7.48 -10.20
C LYS A 138 -1.94 -7.96 -10.76
N TYR A 139 -1.54 -9.19 -10.46
CA TYR A 139 -0.24 -9.74 -10.84
C TYR A 139 -0.31 -10.72 -12.02
N TRP A 140 -1.43 -10.78 -12.74
CA TRP A 140 -1.66 -11.81 -13.76
C TRP A 140 -0.58 -11.85 -14.85
N ASN A 141 -0.14 -10.70 -15.36
CA ASN A 141 0.87 -10.68 -16.42
C ASN A 141 2.18 -11.34 -15.99
N GLU A 142 2.59 -11.13 -14.73
CA GLU A 142 3.80 -11.75 -14.18
C GLU A 142 3.56 -13.25 -13.91
N ILE A 143 2.35 -13.62 -13.47
CA ILE A 143 1.93 -15.02 -13.27
C ILE A 143 1.95 -15.79 -14.60
N GLU A 144 1.42 -15.19 -15.66
CA GLU A 144 1.30 -15.81 -16.99
C GLU A 144 2.67 -16.16 -17.57
N ILE A 145 3.66 -15.28 -17.39
CA ILE A 145 5.06 -15.56 -17.73
C ILE A 145 5.58 -16.75 -16.92
N ALA A 146 5.41 -16.72 -15.59
CA ALA A 146 5.89 -17.80 -14.71
C ALA A 146 5.18 -19.16 -14.92
N LEU A 147 3.98 -19.15 -15.51
CA LEU A 147 3.26 -20.35 -15.92
C LEU A 147 3.72 -20.85 -17.31
N GLY A 148 4.22 -19.95 -18.17
CA GLY A 148 4.75 -20.29 -19.50
C GLY A 148 6.15 -20.92 -19.45
N ASP A 149 6.91 -20.65 -18.39
CA ASP A 149 8.20 -21.26 -18.06
C ASP A 149 8.05 -22.70 -17.50
#